data_AF-D0NR88-F1
#
_entry.id   AF-D0NR88-F1
#
_cell.length_a   1.000
_cell.length_b   1.000
_cell.length_c   1.000
_cell.angle_alpha   90.00
_cell.angle_beta   90.00
_cell.angle_gamma   90.00
#
_symmetry.space_group_name_H-M   'P 1'
#
loop_
_entity.id
_entity.type
_entity.pdbx_description
1 polymer ?
#
loop_
_entity_poly.entity_id
_entity_poly.type
_entity_poly.pdbx_seq_one_letter_code
_entity_poly.pdbx_strand_id
1 'polypeptide(L)'
;MFGLVNPTLEAMRIKASYLNDFSAAAVLATVVEPTVDEPFLSTVVKWMEIDIPGASIGAVRNRDYVYVESTGLTSLRNGDRVGFHLMHSVNFPQTHELPSRVRGNITRTAAR
;
A
#
# COMPACT_ATOMS: atom_id res chain seq x y z
N MET A 1 1.67 -14.15 -5.10
CA MET A 1 0.94 -12.92 -5.46
C MET A 1 -0.44 -12.80 -4.79
N PHE A 2 -1.26 -13.85 -4.69
CA PHE A 2 -2.62 -13.75 -4.10
C PHE A 2 -2.71 -13.24 -2.65
N GLY A 3 -1.74 -13.51 -1.79
CA GLY A 3 -1.70 -12.95 -0.42
C GLY A 3 -1.20 -11.50 -0.34
N LEU A 4 -0.90 -10.88 -1.48
CA LEU A 4 -0.29 -9.55 -1.56
C LEU A 4 -1.19 -8.54 -2.26
N VAL A 5 -1.83 -8.95 -3.36
CA VAL A 5 -2.70 -8.10 -4.17
C VAL A 5 -4.01 -7.82 -3.43
N ASN A 6 -4.27 -6.54 -3.14
CA ASN A 6 -5.39 -6.10 -2.33
C ASN A 6 -5.98 -4.78 -2.89
N PRO A 7 -6.62 -4.80 -4.08
CA PRO A 7 -6.98 -3.59 -4.81
C PRO A 7 -8.15 -2.83 -4.19
N THR A 8 -8.97 -3.52 -3.38
CA THR A 8 -10.18 -2.97 -2.74
C THR A 8 -10.01 -2.84 -1.23
N LEU A 9 -10.85 -2.02 -0.60
CA LEU A 9 -10.88 -1.89 0.87
C LEU A 9 -11.14 -3.23 1.57
N GLU A 10 -12.04 -4.06 1.03
CA GLU A 10 -12.33 -5.38 1.59
C GLU A 10 -11.12 -6.32 1.51
N ALA A 11 -10.42 -6.33 0.38
CA ALA A 11 -9.18 -7.10 0.24
C ALA A 11 -8.07 -6.57 1.18
N MET A 12 -8.02 -5.25 1.42
CA MET A 12 -7.11 -4.67 2.42
C MET A 12 -7.45 -5.13 3.84
N ARG A 13 -8.72 -5.17 4.22
CA ARG A 13 -9.17 -5.66 5.53
C ARG A 13 -8.80 -7.12 5.76
N ILE A 14 -9.02 -7.97 4.74
CA ILE A 14 -8.60 -9.38 4.78
C ILE A 14 -7.09 -9.48 4.97
N LYS A 15 -6.30 -8.69 4.24
CA LYS A 15 -4.83 -8.66 4.41
C LYS A 15 -4.41 -8.26 5.82
N ALA A 16 -5.02 -7.21 6.36
CA ALA A 16 -4.71 -6.70 7.69
C ALA A 16 -4.99 -7.72 8.80
N SER A 17 -6.03 -8.55 8.65
CA SER A 17 -6.45 -9.48 9.70
C SER A 17 -5.43 -10.58 10.04
N TYR A 18 -4.44 -10.81 9.17
CA TYR A 18 -3.37 -11.77 9.43
C TYR A 18 -1.95 -11.18 9.41
N LEU A 19 -1.76 -9.93 8.92
CA LEU A 19 -0.44 -9.27 8.93
C LEU A 19 -0.27 -8.25 10.05
N ASN A 20 -1.35 -7.63 10.53
CA ASN A 20 -1.30 -6.52 11.48
C ASN A 20 -0.30 -5.42 11.05
N ASP A 21 -0.29 -5.06 9.76
CA ASP A 21 0.70 -4.17 9.14
C ASP A 21 0.35 -2.67 9.19
N PHE A 22 -0.90 -2.31 9.52
CA PHE A 22 -1.36 -0.93 9.70
C PHE A 22 -2.53 -0.85 10.70
N SER A 23 -2.74 0.32 11.32
CA SER A 23 -3.84 0.58 12.26
C SER A 23 -5.12 1.05 11.55
N ALA A 24 -4.99 1.74 10.42
CA ALA A 24 -6.09 2.19 9.60
C ALA A 24 -5.65 2.30 8.13
N ALA A 25 -6.58 2.14 7.19
CA ALA A 25 -6.29 2.32 5.78
C ALA A 25 -7.52 2.71 4.95
N ALA A 26 -7.28 3.30 3.79
CA ALA A 26 -8.28 3.63 2.78
C ALA A 26 -7.72 3.47 1.37
N VAL A 27 -8.55 2.99 0.44
CA VAL A 27 -8.28 3.08 -0.99
C VAL A 27 -8.78 4.44 -1.48
N LEU A 28 -7.87 5.28 -2.00
CA LEU A 28 -8.20 6.63 -2.46
C LEU A 28 -8.61 6.66 -3.93
N ALA A 29 -7.93 5.88 -4.77
CA ALA A 29 -8.24 5.75 -6.19
C ALA A 29 -7.68 4.44 -6.76
N THR A 30 -8.47 3.77 -7.61
CA THR A 30 -8.00 2.66 -8.42
C THR A 30 -7.62 3.19 -9.80
N VAL A 31 -6.34 3.08 -10.17
CA VAL A 31 -5.82 3.54 -11.47
C VAL A 31 -5.84 2.41 -12.48
N VAL A 32 -5.44 1.21 -12.05
CA VAL A 32 -5.50 -0.03 -12.85
C VAL A 32 -6.13 -1.10 -11.98
N GLU A 33 -7.25 -1.66 -12.46
CA GLU A 33 -7.99 -2.73 -11.81
C GLU A 33 -7.54 -4.09 -12.36
N PRO A 34 -7.38 -5.12 -11.50
CA PRO A 34 -7.10 -6.48 -11.95
C PRO A 34 -8.21 -7.05 -12.84
N THR A 35 -7.83 -7.81 -13.84
CA THR A 35 -8.75 -8.51 -14.74
C THR A 35 -8.66 -10.02 -14.54
N VAL A 36 -9.56 -10.78 -15.19
CA VAL A 36 -9.49 -12.25 -15.18
C VAL A 36 -8.19 -12.75 -15.82
N ASP A 37 -7.74 -12.09 -16.89
CA ASP A 37 -6.52 -12.46 -17.62
C ASP A 37 -5.24 -11.97 -16.91
N GLU A 38 -5.32 -10.83 -16.21
CA GLU A 38 -4.22 -10.22 -15.46
C GLU A 38 -4.58 -10.00 -13.99
N PRO A 39 -4.77 -11.07 -13.19
CA PRO A 39 -5.31 -10.98 -11.83
C PRO A 39 -4.36 -10.34 -10.81
N PHE A 40 -3.10 -10.11 -11.19
CA PHE A 40 -2.09 -9.50 -10.33
C PHE A 40 -1.71 -8.08 -10.75
N LEU A 41 -2.19 -7.63 -11.92
CA LEU A 41 -1.90 -6.30 -12.41
C LEU A 41 -2.83 -5.30 -11.71
N SER A 42 -2.27 -4.52 -10.80
CA SER A 42 -3.03 -3.54 -10.02
C SER A 42 -2.20 -2.30 -9.83
N THR A 43 -2.82 -1.13 -9.91
CA THR A 43 -2.21 0.14 -9.49
C THR A 43 -3.24 0.97 -8.76
N VAL A 44 -2.98 1.26 -7.50
CA VAL A 44 -3.95 1.87 -6.58
C VAL A 44 -3.26 2.93 -5.73
N VAL A 45 -3.91 4.07 -5.55
CA VAL A 45 -3.49 5.10 -4.60
C VAL A 45 -4.17 4.82 -3.26
N LYS A 46 -3.38 4.74 -2.20
CA LYS A 46 -3.83 4.34 -0.87
C LYS A 46 -3.37 5.32 0.19
N TRP A 47 -4.13 5.36 1.27
CA TRP A 47 -3.74 5.94 2.54
C TRP A 47 -3.64 4.84 3.59
N MET A 48 -2.62 4.89 4.43
CA MET A 48 -2.52 4.04 5.62
C MET A 48 -1.94 4.80 6.81
N GLU A 49 -2.36 4.41 8.01
CA GLU A 49 -1.74 4.80 9.27
C GLU A 49 -0.98 3.62 9.85
N ILE A 50 0.24 3.89 10.33
CA ILE A 50 1.04 2.93 11.08
C ILE A 50 1.19 3.45 12.50
N ASP A 51 0.84 2.59 13.46
CA ASP A 51 1.12 2.83 14.88
C ASP A 51 2.62 2.73 15.12
N ILE A 52 3.22 3.80 15.65
CA ILE A 52 4.65 3.83 15.96
C ILE A 52 4.85 3.65 17.47
N PRO A 53 5.93 2.99 17.92
CA PRO A 53 6.17 2.81 19.35
C PRO A 53 6.10 4.14 20.10
N GLY A 54 5.23 4.20 21.11
CA GLY A 54 4.99 5.39 21.92
C GLY A 54 3.77 6.22 21.51
N ALA A 55 3.13 5.97 20.36
CA ALA A 55 1.96 6.73 19.95
C ALA A 55 0.69 6.36 20.73
N SER A 56 0.52 5.07 21.05
CA SER A 56 -0.57 4.58 21.91
C SER A 56 -0.57 5.16 23.33
N ILE A 57 0.58 5.67 23.81
CA ILE A 57 0.72 6.34 25.12
C ILE A 57 0.88 7.87 25.00
N GLY A 58 0.68 8.44 23.80
CA GLY A 58 0.72 9.88 23.57
C GLY A 58 2.12 10.53 23.60
N ALA A 59 3.19 9.73 23.65
CA ALA A 59 4.57 10.24 23.65
C ALA A 59 5.03 10.69 22.25
N VAL A 60 4.44 10.13 21.19
CA VAL A 60 4.70 10.49 19.79
C VAL A 60 3.40 10.51 18.98
N ARG A 61 3.41 11.16 17.81
CA ARG A 61 2.26 11.16 16.88
C ARG A 61 2.38 10.01 15.87
N ASN A 62 1.26 9.37 15.54
CA ASN A 62 1.20 8.34 14.49
C ASN A 62 1.68 8.86 13.15
N ARG A 63 2.17 7.93 12.31
CA ARG A 63 2.57 8.24 10.94
C ARG A 63 1.52 7.78 9.96
N ASP A 64 1.15 8.67 9.06
CA ASP A 64 0.31 8.33 7.92
C ASP A 64 1.10 8.42 6.61
N TYR A 65 0.66 7.64 5.63
CA TYR A 65 1.31 7.56 4.33
C TYR A 65 0.25 7.64 3.25
N VAL A 66 0.49 8.50 2.26
CA VAL A 66 -0.22 8.48 0.98
C VAL A 66 0.75 7.95 -0.05
N TYR A 67 0.38 6.88 -0.73
CA TYR A 67 1.28 6.16 -1.62
C TYR A 67 0.54 5.53 -2.79
N VAL A 68 1.25 5.39 -3.91
CA VAL A 68 0.86 4.47 -4.98
C VAL A 68 1.38 3.08 -4.63
N GLU A 69 0.51 2.09 -4.77
CA GLU A 69 0.86 0.67 -4.73
C GLU A 69 0.65 0.07 -6.11
N SER A 70 1.68 -0.57 -6.65
CA SER A 70 1.62 -1.26 -7.93
C SER A 70 2.07 -2.71 -7.78
N THR A 71 1.33 -3.62 -8.38
CA THR A 71 1.64 -5.05 -8.40
C THR A 71 1.50 -5.59 -9.81
N GLY A 72 2.24 -6.66 -10.09
CA GLY A 72 2.13 -7.35 -11.36
C GLY A 72 3.16 -8.45 -11.49
N LEU A 73 3.22 -9.02 -12.69
CA LEU A 73 4.25 -9.96 -13.09
C LEU A 73 5.08 -9.32 -14.20
N THR A 74 6.39 -9.53 -14.18
CA THR A 74 7.31 -9.07 -15.22
C THR A 74 8.26 -10.19 -15.61
N SER A 75 8.76 -10.16 -16.84
CA SER A 75 9.81 -11.06 -17.29
C SER A 75 11.18 -10.39 -17.13
N LEU A 76 12.11 -11.13 -16.54
CA LEU A 76 13.51 -10.73 -16.45
C LEU A 76 14.24 -11.03 -17.77
N ARG A 77 15.44 -10.46 -17.93
CA ARG A 77 16.26 -10.65 -19.14
C ARG A 77 16.67 -12.10 -19.39
N ASN A 78 16.73 -12.91 -18.32
CA ASN A 78 17.01 -14.34 -18.39
C ASN A 78 15.78 -15.19 -18.74
N GLY A 79 14.61 -14.58 -18.95
CA GLY A 79 13.35 -15.27 -19.26
C GLY A 79 12.50 -15.63 -18.05
N ASP A 80 13.03 -15.50 -16.82
CA ASP A 80 12.28 -15.81 -15.61
C ASP A 80 11.13 -14.83 -15.41
N ARG A 81 9.99 -15.33 -14.94
CA ARG A 81 8.82 -14.52 -14.60
C ARG A 81 8.78 -14.28 -13.10
N VAL A 82 8.83 -13.02 -12.70
CA VAL A 82 8.82 -12.61 -11.28
C VAL A 82 7.62 -11.71 -11.00
N GLY A 83 7.06 -11.84 -9.81
CA GLY A 83 6.07 -10.92 -9.31
C GLY A 83 6.73 -9.71 -8.65
N PHE A 84 6.18 -8.53 -8.88
CA PHE A 84 6.62 -7.31 -8.22
C PHE A 84 5.54 -6.73 -7.32
N HIS A 85 5.98 -6.07 -6.26
CA HIS A 85 5.18 -5.22 -5.39
C HIS A 85 5.97 -3.95 -5.10
N LEU A 86 5.42 -2.82 -5.55
CA LEU A 86 6.00 -1.51 -5.40
C LEU A 86 5.06 -0.64 -4.56
N MET A 87 5.64 0.11 -3.63
CA MET A 87 4.97 1.14 -2.86
C MET A 87 5.82 2.41 -2.91
N HIS A 88 5.23 3.54 -3.27
CA HIS A 88 5.96 4.81 -3.31
C HIS A 88 5.05 5.98 -2.89
N SER A 89 5.52 6.83 -1.99
CA SER A 89 4.74 7.98 -1.54
C SER A 89 4.44 8.97 -2.67
N VAL A 90 3.23 9.52 -2.66
CA VAL A 90 2.77 10.53 -3.62
C VAL A 90 2.02 11.63 -2.88
N ASN A 91 2.04 12.85 -3.41
CA ASN A 91 1.39 14.01 -2.81
C ASN A 91 0.55 14.75 -3.86
N PHE A 92 -0.67 15.14 -3.51
CA PHE A 92 -1.56 15.91 -4.37
C PHE A 92 -2.53 16.76 -3.51
N PRO A 93 -3.16 17.83 -4.04
CA PRO A 93 -3.91 18.78 -3.23
C PRO A 93 -5.02 18.17 -2.35
N GLN A 94 -5.61 17.06 -2.78
CA GLN A 94 -6.67 16.36 -2.06
C GLN A 94 -6.15 15.60 -0.82
N THR A 95 -4.84 15.40 -0.68
CA THR A 95 -4.22 14.64 0.41
C THR A 95 -3.48 15.52 1.41
N HIS A 96 -4.19 16.53 1.93
CA HIS A 96 -3.71 17.40 2.98
C HIS A 96 -3.23 16.63 4.23
N GLU A 97 -2.36 17.26 5.02
CA GLU A 97 -1.87 16.68 6.26
C GLU A 97 -2.97 16.65 7.33
N LEU A 98 -3.01 15.56 8.10
CA LEU A 98 -3.98 15.40 9.19
C LEU A 98 -3.34 15.89 10.52
N PRO A 99 -4.04 16.70 11.33
CA PRO A 99 -3.44 17.43 12.46
C PRO A 99 -2.86 16.53 13.58
N SER A 100 -3.42 15.32 13.78
CA SER A 100 -2.99 14.37 14.82
C SER A 100 -1.90 13.40 14.37
N ARG A 101 -1.41 13.53 13.14
CA ARG A 101 -0.48 12.59 12.49
C ARG A 101 0.71 13.35 11.90
N VAL A 102 1.75 12.60 11.56
CA VAL A 102 2.91 13.11 10.82
C VAL A 102 2.98 12.39 9.49
N ARG A 103 2.91 13.15 8.38
CA ARG A 103 3.03 12.59 7.03
C ARG A 103 4.41 11.98 6.82
N GLY A 104 4.44 10.67 6.62
CA GLY A 104 5.64 9.91 6.29
C GLY A 104 5.85 9.80 4.78
N ASN A 105 7.08 9.43 4.41
CA ASN A 105 7.42 9.01 3.04
C ASN A 105 7.89 7.56 3.07
N ILE A 106 7.46 6.76 2.09
CA ILE A 106 7.87 5.37 1.92
C ILE A 106 8.26 5.12 0.46
N THR A 107 9.32 4.34 0.27
CA THR A 107 9.65 3.71 -1.01
C THR A 107 10.05 2.28 -0.71
N ARG A 108 9.31 1.32 -1.28
CA ARG A 108 9.54 -0.10 -1.08
C ARG A 108 9.31 -0.83 -2.40
N THR A 109 10.23 -1.73 -2.71
CA THR A 109 10.12 -2.62 -3.86
C THR A 109 10.45 -4.03 -3.41
N ALA A 110 9.62 -4.99 -3.76
CA ALA A 110 9.89 -6.41 -3.58
C ALA A 110 9.65 -7.13 -4.92
N ALA A 111 10.58 -8.00 -5.30
CA ALA A 111 10.43 -8.91 -6.41
C ALA A 111 10.57 -10.35 -5.87
N ARG A 112 9.69 -11.24 -6.29
CA ARG A 112 9.68 -12.67 -5.90
C ARG A 112 9.40 -13.56 -7.09
#